data_AF-A0A660T4Z9-F1
#
_entry.id   AF-A0A660T4Z9-F1
#
_cell.length_a   1.000
_cell.length_b   1.000
_cell.length_c   1.000
_cell.angle_alpha   90.00
_cell.angle_beta   90.00
_cell.angle_gamma   90.00
#
_symmetry.space_group_name_H-M   'P 1'
#
loop_
_entity.id
_entity.type
_entity.pdbx_description
1 polymer ?
#
loop_
_entity_poly.entity_id
_entity_poly.type
_entity_poly.pdbx_seq_one_letter_code
_entity_poly.pdbx_strand_id
1 'polypeptide(L)' 'MKKILFIDDEPDLHTIMRFNLKEAGFNMDSALSAEEALNMDLGSYNLILL' A
#
# COMPACT_ATOMS: atom_id res chain seq x y z
N MET A 1 0.29 -14.04 -4.47
CA MET A 1 1.03 -13.17 -3.53
C MET A 1 0.01 -12.33 -2.77
N LYS A 2 0.21 -12.09 -1.47
CA LYS A 2 -0.71 -11.25 -0.68
C LYS A 2 -0.57 -9.78 -1.11
N LYS A 3 -1.69 -9.07 -1.26
CA LYS A 3 -1.76 -7.70 -1.75
C LYS A 3 -2.03 -6.74 -0.58
N ILE A 4 -1.21 -5.71 -0.44
CA ILE A 4 -1.26 -4.72 0.64
C ILE A 4 -1.55 -3.35 0.03
N LEU A 5 -2.39 -2.55 0.67
CA LEU A 5 -2.54 -1.13 0.37
C LEU A 5 -1.87 -0.33 1.49
N PHE A 6 -0.95 0.55 1.15
CA PHE A 6 -0.33 1.48 2.09
C PHE A 6 -0.80 2.90 1.79
N ILE A 7 -1.26 3.61 2.82
CA ILE A 7 -1.87 4.92 2.70
C ILE A 7 -1.09 5.85 3.62
N ASP A 8 -0.35 6.79 3.05
CA ASP A 8 0.48 7.74 3.79
C ASP A 8 0.72 8.97 2.91
N ASP A 9 0.75 10.17 3.48
CA ASP A 9 0.95 11.41 2.73
C ASP A 9 2.43 11.69 2.40
N GLU A 10 3.37 10.89 2.94
CA GLU A 10 4.81 10.98 2.67
C GLU A 10 5.28 10.01 1.57
N PRO A 11 5.61 10.49 0.35
CA PRO A 11 6.02 9.63 -0.77
C PRO A 11 7.34 8.86 -0.52
N ASP A 12 8.21 9.39 0.34
CA ASP A 12 9.49 8.74 0.67
C ASP A 12 9.26 7.44 1.45
N LEU A 13 8.25 7.41 2.33
CA LEU A 13 7.84 6.21 3.05
C LEU A 13 7.34 5.12 2.10
N HIS A 14 6.65 5.51 1.02
CA HIS A 14 6.18 4.55 0.01
C HIS A 14 7.34 3.78 -0.63
N THR A 15 8.45 4.48 -0.90
CA THR A 15 9.64 3.87 -1.52
C THR A 15 10.27 2.85 -0.58
N ILE A 16 10.44 3.21 0.69
CA ILE A 16 11.02 2.33 1.71
C ILE A 16 10.10 1.11 1.94
N MET A 17 8.79 1.33 2.11
CA MET A 17 7.82 0.26 2.35
C MET A 17 7.72 -0.70 1.18
N ARG A 18 7.73 -0.18 -0.05
CA ARG A 18 7.71 -1.00 -1.26
C ARG A 18 8.92 -1.92 -1.34
N PHE A 19 10.11 -1.44 -0.98
CA PHE A 19 11.31 -2.27 -0.93
C PHE A 19 11.17 -3.39 0.12
N ASN A 20 10.83 -3.03 1.36
CA ASN A 20 10.73 -3.99 2.46
C ASN A 20 9.65 -5.06 2.21
N LEU A 21 8.47 -4.66 1.73
CA LEU A 21 7.37 -5.57 1.47
C LEU A 21 7.66 -6.48 0.27
N LYS A 22 8.34 -5.98 -0.75
CA LYS A 22 8.78 -6.78 -1.90
C LYS A 22 9.80 -7.84 -1.48
N GLU A 23 10.80 -7.49 -0.68
CA GLU A 23 11.78 -8.44 -0.13
C GLU A 23 11.11 -9.52 0.73
N ALA A 24 10.05 -9.15 1.46
CA ALA A 24 9.24 -10.09 2.24
C ALA A 24 8.21 -10.90 1.40
N GLY A 25 8.17 -10.73 0.07
CA GLY A 25 7.33 -11.51 -0.84
C GLY A 25 5.87 -11.02 -0.99
N PHE A 26 5.60 -9.77 -0.61
CA PHE A 26 4.30 -9.12 -0.73
C PHE A 26 4.22 -8.21 -1.97
N ASN A 27 3.01 -8.03 -2.48
CA ASN A 27 2.71 -6.96 -3.44
C ASN A 27 2.06 -5.80 -2.70
N MET A 28 2.44 -4.59 -3.08
CA MET A 28 1.98 -3.35 -2.45
C MET A 28 1.50 -2.37 -3.51
N ASP A 29 0.28 -1.87 -3.34
CA ASP A 29 -0.18 -0.63 -3.95
C ASP A 29 -0.15 0.48 -2.90
N SER A 30 -0.17 1.73 -3.35
CA SER A 30 0.01 2.90 -2.51
C SER A 30 -1.00 4.00 -2.86
N ALA A 31 -1.46 4.74 -1.86
CA ALA A 31 -2.29 5.92 -2.02
C ALA A 31 -1.75 7.05 -1.12
N LEU A 32 -1.78 8.29 -1.59
CA LEU A 32 -1.29 9.46 -0.82
C LEU A 32 -2.37 10.09 0.07
N SER A 33 -3.60 9.58 -0.01
CA SER A 33 -4.68 10.01 0.86
C SER A 33 -5.76 8.93 0.99
N ALA A 34 -6.62 9.10 1.99
CA ALA A 34 -7.80 8.25 2.16
C ALA A 34 -8.76 8.37 0.98
N GLU A 35 -8.92 9.56 0.39
CA GLU A 35 -9.75 9.78 -0.79
C GLU A 35 -9.24 9.03 -2.01
N GLU A 36 -7.93 9.01 -2.24
CA GLU A 36 -7.33 8.20 -3.31
C GLU A 36 -7.58 6.71 -3.05
N ALA A 37 -7.37 6.24 -1.82
CA ALA A 37 -7.59 4.85 -1.44
C ALA A 37 -9.06 4.41 -1.63
N LEU A 38 -10.03 5.28 -1.33
CA LEU A 38 -11.46 5.01 -1.50
C LEU A 38 -11.87 4.78 -2.97
N ASN A 39 -11.06 5.23 -3.93
CA ASN A 39 -11.28 4.96 -5.35
C ASN A 39 -10.69 3.61 -5.81
N MET A 40 -9.99 2.90 -4.93
CA MET A 40 -9.41 1.59 -5.20
C MET A 40 -10.35 0.45 -4.79
N ASP A 41 -10.12 -0.75 -5.31
CA ASP A 41 -10.85 -1.95 -4.87
C ASP A 41 -10.33 -2.42 -3.50
N LEU A 42 -10.84 -1.81 -2.43
CA LEU A 42 -10.45 -2.13 -1.05
C LEU A 42 -10.64 -3.60 -0.69
N GLY A 43 -11.63 -4.28 -1.30
CA GLY A 43 -11.91 -5.69 -1.08
C GLY A 43 -10.85 -6.64 -1.66
N SER A 44 -10.02 -6.15 -2.58
CA SER A 44 -8.93 -6.93 -3.19
C SER A 44 -7.68 -7.05 -2.32
N TYR A 45 -7.56 -6.23 -1.26
CA TYR A 45 -6.39 -6.20 -0.39
C TYR A 45 -6.56 -7.10 0.82
N ASN A 46 -5.46 -7.75 1.22
CA ASN A 46 -5.42 -8.59 2.41
C ASN A 46 -5.10 -7.80 3.69
N LEU A 47 -4.49 -6.64 3.54
CA LEU A 47 -4.11 -5.74 4.61
C LEU A 47 -4.08 -4.31 4.08
N ILE A 48 -4.61 -3.38 4.86
CA ILE A 48 -4.51 -1.95 4.63
C ILE A 48 -3.68 -1.37 5.79
N LEU A 49 -2.64 -0.62 5.45
CA LEU A 49 -1.77 0.11 6.37
C LEU A 49 -2.08 1.60 6.18
N LEU A 50 -2.31 2.28 7.30
CA LEU A 50 -2.66 3.70 7.41
C LEU A 50 -1.58 4.44 8.21
#